data_AF-A0A9J6ENQ7-F1
#
_entry.id   AF-A0A9J6ENQ7-F1
#
_cell.length_a   1.000
_cell.length_b   1.000
_cell.length_c   1.000
_cell.angle_alpha   90.00
_cell.angle_beta   90.00
_cell.angle_gamma   90.00
#
_symmetry.space_group_name_H-M   'P 1'
#
loop_
_entity.id
_entity.type
_entity.pdbx_description
1 polymer ?
#
loop_
_entity_poly.entity_id
_entity_poly.type
_entity_poly.pdbx_seq_one_letter_code
_entity_poly.pdbx_strand_id
1 'polypeptide(L)'
;MAGSSRAVTAADAGRGFSCTSLPKDYRLILPPLPTGEGLRRTLVLHCDIAARPYGINDFRKPLKELGIIQEVSGIGAYQMSHVWLLNMKTDEAKKIVLDAGLLSVKDRPCVVVDPERQEVRLKLHWVAFDVNAETVRRAFREYGEVKEVISDKWRDEDFEGVESTTRFVRLLLKEGVTTDRIPHQTRWVRLQVASC
;
A
#
# COMPACT_ATOMS: atom_id res chain seq x y z
N MET A 1 -18.16 -4.37 40.28
CA MET A 1 -16.75 -3.93 40.25
C MET A 1 -15.96 -5.07 39.61
N ALA A 2 -15.35 -5.00 38.44
CA ALA A 2 -15.20 -3.96 37.44
C ALA A 2 -15.24 -4.65 36.06
N GLY A 3 -15.86 -4.00 35.07
CA GLY A 3 -16.03 -4.54 33.73
C GLY A 3 -14.70 -4.71 33.01
N SER A 4 -14.57 -5.82 32.28
CA SER A 4 -13.49 -6.02 31.31
C SER A 4 -13.62 -4.94 30.23
N SER A 5 -12.75 -3.94 30.30
CA SER A 5 -12.64 -2.90 29.29
C SER A 5 -11.98 -3.51 28.05
N ARG A 6 -12.79 -3.63 27.00
CA ARG A 6 -12.48 -3.86 25.60
C ARG A 6 -11.06 -3.44 25.21
N ALA A 7 -10.30 -4.35 24.61
CA ALA A 7 -9.13 -4.00 23.81
C ALA A 7 -9.57 -3.09 22.65
N VAL A 8 -9.30 -1.79 22.78
CA VAL A 8 -9.47 -0.83 21.69
C VAL A 8 -8.33 -1.08 20.71
N THR A 9 -8.68 -1.68 19.58
CA THR A 9 -7.78 -1.79 18.44
C THR A 9 -7.58 -0.37 17.91
N ALA A 10 -6.39 0.20 18.12
CA ALA A 10 -5.97 1.38 17.39
C ALA A 10 -5.74 1.01 15.91
N ALA A 11 -6.83 0.93 15.16
CA ALA A 11 -6.80 1.10 13.72
C ALA A 11 -6.60 2.60 13.46
N ASP A 12 -5.35 3.02 13.33
CA ASP A 12 -4.92 4.16 12.50
C ASP A 12 -3.48 4.53 12.84
N ALA A 13 -2.56 4.21 11.94
CA ALA A 13 -1.30 4.94 11.79
C ALA A 13 -0.59 4.51 10.48
N GLY A 14 -0.98 5.15 9.39
CA GLY A 14 -0.10 5.41 8.25
C GLY A 14 0.04 4.30 7.22
N ARG A 15 -0.82 4.28 6.20
CA ARG A 15 -0.39 3.84 4.87
C ARG A 15 0.57 4.90 4.32
N GLY A 16 1.82 4.83 4.72
CA GLY A 16 2.84 5.81 4.34
C GLY A 16 3.40 5.51 2.97
N PHE A 17 2.71 5.94 1.91
CA PHE A 17 3.46 6.47 0.77
C PHE A 17 4.21 7.70 1.27
N SER A 18 5.54 7.74 1.14
CA SER A 18 6.31 8.93 1.51
C SER A 18 6.04 10.04 0.50
N CYS A 19 4.93 10.75 0.69
CA CYS A 19 4.61 11.96 -0.07
C CYS A 19 4.86 13.16 0.84
N THR A 20 6.11 13.61 0.91
CA THR A 20 6.54 14.82 1.63
C THR A 20 5.86 16.12 1.14
N SER A 21 5.03 16.04 0.09
CA SER A 21 4.34 17.15 -0.57
C SER A 21 2.84 17.24 -0.32
N LEU A 22 2.23 16.31 0.45
CA LEU A 22 0.79 16.36 0.72
C LEU A 22 0.46 17.28 1.92
N PRO A 23 -0.64 18.05 1.87
CA PRO A 23 -1.14 18.78 3.04
C PRO A 23 -1.39 17.85 4.23
N LYS A 24 -1.14 18.32 5.46
CA LYS A 24 -1.28 17.52 6.70
C LYS A 24 -2.68 16.92 6.90
N ASP A 25 -3.70 17.55 6.33
CA ASP A 25 -5.10 17.11 6.45
C ASP A 25 -5.54 16.15 5.33
N TYR A 26 -4.64 15.81 4.40
CA TYR A 26 -4.96 14.93 3.28
C TYR A 26 -5.18 13.49 3.77
N ARG A 27 -6.40 12.97 3.59
CA ARG A 27 -6.75 11.59 3.97
C ARG A 27 -6.78 10.68 2.76
N LEU A 28 -5.80 9.78 2.66
CA LEU A 28 -5.74 8.76 1.61
C LEU A 28 -6.63 7.56 1.99
N ILE A 29 -7.86 7.54 1.50
CA ILE A 29 -8.83 6.45 1.73
C ILE A 29 -9.05 5.73 0.40
N LEU A 30 -8.46 4.54 0.28
CA LEU A 30 -8.57 3.69 -0.89
C LEU A 30 -9.52 2.52 -0.64
N PRO A 31 -10.37 2.16 -1.63
CA PRO A 31 -11.13 0.93 -1.58
C PRO A 31 -10.19 -0.27 -1.80
N PRO A 32 -10.68 -1.51 -1.69
CA PRO A 32 -10.01 -2.65 -2.29
C PRO A 32 -9.75 -2.34 -3.76
N LEU A 33 -8.47 -2.28 -4.16
CA LEU A 33 -8.12 -1.99 -5.55
C LEU A 33 -8.39 -3.23 -6.41
N PRO A 34 -8.86 -3.05 -7.65
CA PRO A 34 -9.05 -4.18 -8.54
C PRO A 34 -7.69 -4.83 -8.83
N THR A 35 -7.70 -6.12 -9.17
CA THR A 35 -6.49 -6.91 -9.46
C THR A 35 -6.71 -7.74 -10.71
N GLY A 36 -5.65 -7.99 -11.50
CA GLY A 36 -5.69 -8.84 -12.69
C GLY A 36 -4.94 -8.26 -13.89
N GLU A 37 -4.77 -9.06 -14.94
CA GLU A 37 -3.98 -8.68 -16.12
C GLU A 37 -4.50 -7.44 -16.85
N GLY A 38 -5.81 -7.19 -16.79
CA GLY A 38 -6.44 -6.01 -17.39
C GLY A 38 -6.02 -4.67 -16.78
N LEU A 39 -5.28 -4.68 -15.65
CA LEU A 39 -4.86 -3.48 -14.92
C LEU A 39 -3.39 -3.12 -15.13
N ARG A 40 -2.66 -3.87 -15.97
CA ARG A 40 -1.27 -3.57 -16.34
C ARG A 40 -1.07 -2.11 -16.74
N ARG A 41 -2.05 -1.55 -17.47
CA ARG A 41 -2.05 -0.15 -17.95
C ARG A 41 -2.97 0.77 -17.18
N THR A 42 -3.52 0.32 -16.06
CA THR A 42 -4.43 1.11 -15.24
C THR A 42 -3.72 1.70 -14.04
N LEU A 43 -4.08 2.94 -13.73
CA LEU A 43 -3.66 3.69 -12.55
C LEU A 43 -4.88 4.08 -11.73
N VAL A 44 -4.68 4.25 -10.43
CA VAL A 44 -5.69 4.75 -9.51
C VAL A 44 -5.36 6.20 -9.17
N LEU A 45 -6.29 7.09 -9.45
CA LEU A 45 -6.23 8.50 -9.07
C LEU A 45 -7.04 8.67 -7.80
N HIS A 46 -6.36 9.02 -6.70
CA HIS A 46 -7.01 9.38 -5.46
C HIS A 46 -7.06 10.90 -5.35
N CYS A 47 -8.26 11.47 -5.39
CA CYS A 47 -8.48 12.90 -5.31
C CYS A 47 -8.81 13.34 -3.86
N ASP A 48 -8.64 14.62 -3.57
CA ASP A 48 -9.01 15.19 -2.26
C ASP A 48 -10.52 15.06 -1.98
N ILE A 49 -10.84 14.39 -0.87
CA ILE A 49 -12.21 14.17 -0.38
C ILE A 49 -12.98 15.49 -0.20
N ALA A 50 -12.29 16.60 0.08
CA ALA A 50 -12.92 17.89 0.33
C ALA A 50 -13.44 18.60 -0.94
N ALA A 51 -12.99 18.22 -2.15
CA ALA A 51 -13.42 18.88 -3.40
C ALA A 51 -14.42 18.06 -4.23
N ARG A 52 -15.01 17.02 -3.63
CA ARG A 52 -16.10 16.25 -4.24
C ARG A 52 -17.31 17.14 -4.56
N PRO A 53 -18.09 16.83 -5.61
CA PRO A 53 -17.91 15.73 -6.55
C PRO A 53 -16.85 16.05 -7.61
N TYR A 54 -16.26 14.99 -8.16
CA TYR A 54 -15.36 15.04 -9.32
C TYR A 54 -16.09 14.60 -10.57
N GLY A 55 -15.77 15.21 -11.70
CA GLY A 55 -16.23 14.82 -13.03
C GLY A 55 -15.08 14.63 -14.00
N ILE A 56 -15.34 13.97 -15.12
CA ILE A 56 -14.32 13.70 -16.15
C ILE A 56 -13.62 14.98 -16.66
N ASN A 57 -14.33 16.11 -16.70
CA ASN A 57 -13.77 17.37 -17.16
C ASN A 57 -12.67 17.91 -16.25
N ASP A 58 -12.70 17.58 -14.94
CA ASP A 58 -11.70 18.06 -13.97
C ASP A 58 -10.31 17.47 -14.26
N PHE A 59 -10.26 16.29 -14.88
CA PHE A 59 -9.02 15.61 -15.24
C PHE A 59 -8.44 16.07 -16.58
N ARG A 60 -9.22 16.80 -17.40
CA ARG A 60 -8.77 17.19 -18.75
C ARG A 60 -7.53 18.07 -18.72
N LYS A 61 -7.50 19.08 -17.84
CA LYS A 61 -6.38 20.02 -17.69
C LYS A 61 -5.09 19.30 -17.25
N PRO A 62 -5.06 18.57 -16.13
CA PRO A 62 -3.82 17.91 -15.67
C PRO A 62 -3.32 16.85 -16.67
N LEU A 63 -4.21 16.09 -17.31
CA LEU A 63 -3.79 15.09 -18.31
C LEU A 63 -3.26 15.74 -19.60
N LYS A 64 -3.74 16.94 -19.97
CA LYS A 64 -3.19 17.72 -21.09
C LYS A 64 -1.81 18.29 -20.75
N GLU A 65 -1.64 18.81 -19.55
CA GLU A 65 -0.36 19.37 -19.08
C GLU A 65 0.75 18.32 -19.05
N LEU A 66 0.41 17.06 -18.76
CA LEU A 66 1.33 15.92 -18.87
C LEU A 66 1.55 15.43 -20.31
N GLY A 67 0.81 15.93 -21.30
CA GLY A 67 0.89 15.48 -22.69
C GLY A 67 0.27 14.09 -22.95
N ILE A 68 -0.38 13.46 -21.97
CA ILE A 68 -0.87 12.08 -22.07
C ILE A 68 -2.35 11.95 -22.43
N ILE A 69 -3.07 13.05 -22.66
CA ILE A 69 -4.51 13.04 -22.93
C ILE A 69 -4.91 12.11 -24.10
N GLN A 70 -4.06 11.99 -25.13
CA GLN A 70 -4.30 11.13 -26.29
C GLN A 70 -4.01 9.64 -26.01
N GLU A 71 -3.21 9.37 -24.98
CA GLU A 71 -2.81 8.04 -24.52
C GLU A 71 -3.81 7.44 -23.52
N VAL A 72 -4.82 8.21 -23.09
CA VAL A 72 -5.88 7.71 -22.22
C VAL A 72 -6.82 6.82 -23.03
N SER A 73 -6.98 5.57 -22.60
CA SER A 73 -7.93 4.60 -23.18
C SER A 73 -9.25 4.55 -22.43
N GLY A 74 -9.26 4.89 -21.14
CA GLY A 74 -10.47 4.95 -20.33
C GLY A 74 -10.26 5.71 -19.03
N ILE A 75 -11.31 6.36 -18.52
CA ILE A 75 -11.29 7.02 -17.22
C ILE A 75 -12.68 6.93 -16.58
N GLY A 76 -12.75 6.62 -15.29
CA GLY A 76 -14.03 6.48 -14.60
C GLY A 76 -13.91 6.42 -13.08
N ALA A 77 -14.98 6.83 -12.39
CA ALA A 77 -15.07 6.71 -10.94
C ALA A 77 -15.11 5.23 -10.52
N TYR A 78 -14.49 4.90 -9.38
CA TYR A 78 -14.40 3.54 -8.89
C TYR A 78 -14.73 3.44 -7.40
N GLN A 79 -15.87 2.81 -7.11
CA GLN A 79 -16.48 2.58 -5.78
C GLN A 79 -16.77 3.83 -4.94
N MET A 80 -15.90 4.84 -4.96
CA MET A 80 -16.00 6.09 -4.22
C MET A 80 -15.80 7.27 -5.17
N SER A 81 -16.49 8.39 -4.93
CA SER A 81 -16.47 9.57 -5.80
C SER A 81 -15.09 10.25 -5.92
N HIS A 82 -14.19 10.03 -4.96
CA HIS A 82 -12.84 10.59 -4.93
C HIS A 82 -11.78 9.61 -5.44
N VAL A 83 -12.18 8.43 -5.93
CA VAL A 83 -11.27 7.42 -6.47
C VAL A 83 -11.66 7.14 -7.91
N TRP A 84 -10.68 7.28 -8.81
CA TRP A 84 -10.87 7.14 -10.25
C TRP A 84 -9.86 6.15 -10.82
N LEU A 85 -10.29 5.35 -11.78
CA LEU A 85 -9.40 4.53 -12.60
C LEU A 85 -9.05 5.30 -13.86
N LEU A 86 -7.77 5.29 -14.20
CA LEU A 86 -7.22 5.84 -15.42
C LEU A 86 -6.53 4.69 -16.18
N ASN A 87 -7.10 4.28 -17.30
CA ASN A 87 -6.51 3.28 -18.17
C ASN A 87 -5.74 3.95 -19.31
N MET A 88 -4.54 3.46 -19.58
CA MET A 88 -3.64 3.95 -20.61
C MET A 88 -3.61 3.00 -21.81
N LYS A 89 -3.26 3.53 -22.98
CA LYS A 89 -3.05 2.72 -24.20
C LYS A 89 -1.70 2.01 -24.16
N THR A 90 -0.68 2.71 -23.65
CA THR A 90 0.73 2.32 -23.67
C THR A 90 1.30 2.27 -22.26
N ASP A 91 2.31 1.42 -22.06
CA ASP A 91 2.99 1.26 -20.76
C ASP A 91 3.91 2.47 -20.48
N GLU A 92 4.42 3.11 -21.53
CA GLU A 92 5.19 4.35 -21.49
C GLU A 92 4.36 5.50 -20.89
N ALA A 93 3.11 5.63 -21.33
CA ALA A 93 2.23 6.67 -20.81
C ALA A 93 1.82 6.42 -19.35
N LYS A 94 1.63 5.16 -18.95
CA LYS A 94 1.46 4.80 -17.52
C LYS A 94 2.66 5.28 -16.71
N LYS A 95 3.88 5.03 -17.19
CA LYS A 95 5.11 5.43 -16.52
C LYS A 95 5.22 6.96 -16.34
N ILE A 96 4.89 7.75 -17.36
CA ILE A 96 4.90 9.22 -17.27
C ILE A 96 3.99 9.71 -16.14
N VAL A 97 2.78 9.14 -16.01
CA VAL A 97 1.83 9.54 -14.95
C VAL A 97 2.31 9.07 -13.58
N LEU A 98 2.93 7.90 -13.48
CA LEU A 98 3.53 7.41 -12.23
C LEU A 98 4.71 8.27 -11.78
N ASP A 99 5.57 8.67 -12.71
CA ASP A 99 6.74 9.51 -12.45
C ASP A 99 6.32 10.91 -11.98
N ALA A 100 5.17 11.42 -12.45
CA ALA A 100 4.57 12.65 -11.92
C ALA A 100 4.14 12.49 -10.45
N GLY A 101 3.56 11.33 -10.08
CA GLY A 101 3.19 10.93 -8.71
C GLY A 101 2.05 11.72 -8.06
N LEU A 102 1.94 13.02 -8.35
CA LEU A 102 0.94 13.94 -7.84
C LEU A 102 0.44 14.84 -8.96
N LEU A 103 -0.88 14.89 -9.14
CA LEU A 103 -1.55 15.76 -10.10
C LEU A 103 -2.33 16.86 -9.38
N SER A 104 -2.60 17.96 -10.08
CA SER A 104 -3.50 19.00 -9.59
C SER A 104 -4.87 18.87 -10.25
N VAL A 105 -5.88 18.44 -9.49
CA VAL A 105 -7.27 18.29 -9.97
C VAL A 105 -8.16 19.22 -9.14
N LYS A 106 -8.82 20.18 -9.79
CA LYS A 106 -9.55 21.29 -9.12
C LYS A 106 -8.67 22.08 -8.14
N ASP A 107 -7.43 22.35 -8.56
CA ASP A 107 -6.39 23.03 -7.77
C ASP A 107 -6.08 22.34 -6.42
N ARG A 108 -6.35 21.03 -6.35
CA ARG A 108 -6.11 20.19 -5.18
C ARG A 108 -5.23 18.99 -5.53
N PRO A 109 -4.47 18.47 -4.55
CA PRO A 109 -3.62 17.31 -4.76
C PRO A 109 -4.44 16.06 -5.11
N CYS A 110 -4.01 15.38 -6.16
CA CYS A 110 -4.51 14.10 -6.60
C CYS A 110 -3.35 13.11 -6.66
N VAL A 111 -3.34 12.13 -5.77
CA VAL A 111 -2.26 11.14 -5.66
C VAL A 111 -2.46 10.07 -6.72
N VAL A 112 -1.39 9.77 -7.46
CA VAL A 112 -1.36 8.65 -8.40
C VAL A 112 -0.88 7.41 -7.65
N VAL A 113 -1.66 6.33 -7.75
CA VAL A 113 -1.39 5.06 -7.10
C VAL A 113 -1.35 3.97 -8.17
N ASP A 114 -0.27 3.19 -8.20
CA ASP A 114 -0.18 2.00 -9.03
C ASP A 114 -0.93 0.85 -8.36
N PRO A 115 -2.00 0.30 -8.96
CA PRO A 115 -2.69 -0.87 -8.39
C PRO A 115 -1.81 -2.12 -8.37
N GLU A 116 -0.75 -2.18 -9.20
CA GLU A 116 0.17 -3.33 -9.25
C GLU A 116 1.29 -3.25 -8.21
N ARG A 117 1.69 -2.04 -7.79
CA ARG A 117 2.70 -1.83 -6.75
C ARG A 117 2.03 -1.50 -5.42
N GLN A 118 1.46 -2.54 -4.81
CA GLN A 118 0.84 -2.41 -3.50
C GLN A 118 1.87 -2.59 -2.39
N GLU A 119 2.00 -1.57 -1.54
CA GLU A 119 2.71 -1.68 -0.27
C GLU A 119 1.72 -2.16 0.80
N VAL A 120 2.03 -3.30 1.42
CA VAL A 120 1.19 -3.93 2.44
C VAL A 120 1.95 -4.03 3.76
N ARG A 121 1.22 -3.84 4.86
CA ARG A 121 1.75 -4.04 6.22
C ARG A 121 1.18 -5.33 6.78
N LEU A 122 2.07 -6.26 7.10
CA LEU A 122 1.73 -7.56 7.65
C LEU A 122 2.05 -7.58 9.14
N LYS A 123 1.13 -8.12 9.93
CA LYS A 123 1.36 -8.43 11.35
C LYS A 123 1.59 -9.93 11.48
N LEU A 124 2.83 -10.31 11.81
CA LEU A 124 3.22 -11.70 12.03
C LEU A 124 3.08 -12.01 13.51
N HIS A 125 2.41 -13.13 13.80
CA HIS A 125 2.25 -13.65 15.15
C HIS A 125 3.16 -14.85 15.39
N TRP A 126 3.54 -15.07 16.64
CA TRP A 126 4.31 -16.24 17.10
C TRP A 126 5.67 -16.40 16.42
N VAL A 127 6.33 -15.28 16.12
CA VAL A 127 7.71 -15.30 15.62
C VAL A 127 8.64 -15.54 16.81
N ALA A 128 9.38 -16.65 16.78
CA ALA A 128 10.36 -16.97 17.82
C ALA A 128 11.51 -15.94 17.84
N PHE A 129 12.08 -15.72 19.03
CA PHE A 129 13.07 -14.66 19.25
C PHE A 129 14.39 -14.87 18.47
N ASP A 130 14.74 -16.12 18.15
CA ASP A 130 15.95 -16.45 17.36
C ASP A 130 15.78 -16.20 15.85
N VAL A 131 14.55 -15.95 15.37
CA VAL A 131 14.29 -15.60 13.98
C VAL A 131 14.70 -14.16 13.73
N ASN A 132 15.82 -13.93 13.05
CA ASN A 132 16.25 -12.58 12.71
C ASN A 132 15.46 -11.98 11.52
N ALA A 133 15.59 -10.66 11.33
CA ALA A 133 14.92 -9.95 10.23
C ALA A 133 15.27 -10.53 8.85
N GLU A 134 16.49 -11.03 8.65
CA GLU A 134 16.90 -11.61 7.36
C GLU A 134 16.18 -12.90 7.03
N THR A 135 15.90 -13.73 8.03
CA THR A 135 15.08 -14.93 7.87
C THR A 135 13.67 -14.53 7.43
N VAL A 136 13.11 -13.50 8.05
CA VAL A 136 11.82 -12.91 7.64
C VAL A 136 11.85 -12.43 6.20
N ARG A 137 12.87 -11.65 5.82
CA ARG A 137 13.03 -11.18 4.43
C ARG A 137 13.07 -12.33 3.43
N ARG A 138 13.81 -13.40 3.74
CA ARG A 138 13.93 -14.57 2.86
C ARG A 138 12.59 -15.27 2.65
N ALA A 139 11.76 -15.43 3.68
CA ALA A 139 10.45 -16.08 3.53
C ALA A 139 9.46 -15.25 2.71
N PHE A 140 9.52 -13.91 2.81
CA PHE A 140 8.61 -13.04 2.06
C PHE A 140 9.12 -12.64 0.67
N ARG A 141 10.34 -13.07 0.30
CA ARG A 141 10.99 -12.74 -0.99
C ARG A 141 10.18 -13.18 -2.20
N GLU A 142 9.42 -14.26 -2.09
CA GLU A 142 8.61 -14.75 -3.20
C GLU A 142 7.46 -13.78 -3.54
N TYR A 143 6.86 -13.16 -2.52
CA TYR A 143 5.70 -12.25 -2.65
C TYR A 143 6.09 -10.81 -2.98
N GLY A 144 7.26 -10.34 -2.54
CA GLY A 144 7.58 -8.92 -2.59
C GLY A 144 8.99 -8.56 -2.12
N GLU A 145 9.29 -7.27 -2.17
CA GLU A 145 10.45 -6.67 -1.55
C GLU A 145 10.10 -6.22 -0.13
N VAL A 146 10.76 -6.78 0.88
CA VAL A 146 10.57 -6.37 2.28
C VAL A 146 11.35 -5.09 2.56
N LYS A 147 10.62 -3.98 2.73
CA LYS A 147 11.18 -2.66 3.06
C LYS A 147 11.58 -2.57 4.52
N GLU A 148 10.84 -3.21 5.41
CA GLU A 148 11.01 -3.04 6.86
C GLU A 148 10.52 -4.26 7.63
N VAL A 149 11.21 -4.57 8.73
CA VAL A 149 10.82 -5.59 9.71
C VAL A 149 11.05 -4.98 11.09
N ILE A 150 9.98 -4.79 11.86
CA ILE A 150 10.02 -4.23 13.22
C ILE A 150 9.50 -5.27 14.21
N SER A 151 10.22 -5.48 15.30
CA SER A 151 9.72 -6.23 16.46
C SER A 151 8.74 -5.37 17.24
N ASP A 152 7.55 -5.90 17.52
CA ASP A 152 6.63 -5.25 18.45
C ASP A 152 7.16 -5.38 19.87
N LYS A 153 7.02 -4.32 20.66
CA LYS A 153 7.54 -4.24 22.03
C LYS A 153 6.39 -4.04 23.01
N TRP A 154 6.50 -4.70 24.15
CA TRP A 154 5.56 -4.54 25.24
C TRP A 154 5.55 -3.08 25.74
N ARG A 155 4.37 -2.64 26.17
CA ARG A 155 4.11 -1.30 26.72
C ARG A 155 3.56 -1.36 28.14
N ASP A 156 3.41 -2.56 28.68
CA ASP A 156 2.94 -2.78 30.04
C ASP A 156 4.04 -2.41 31.04
N GLU A 157 3.61 -1.97 32.22
CA GLU A 157 4.50 -1.64 33.35
C GLU A 157 5.47 -2.80 33.62
N ASP A 158 6.71 -2.47 33.94
CA ASP A 158 7.84 -3.40 34.12
C ASP A 158 8.34 -4.15 32.87
N PHE A 159 7.61 -4.14 31.75
CA PHE A 159 7.99 -4.80 30.50
C PHE A 159 8.19 -3.83 29.33
N GLU A 160 8.19 -2.52 29.58
CA GLU A 160 8.34 -1.53 28.53
C GLU A 160 9.62 -1.73 27.71
N GLY A 161 9.46 -1.84 26.40
CA GLY A 161 10.58 -1.99 25.47
C GLY A 161 11.10 -3.41 25.29
N VAL A 162 10.57 -4.40 26.03
CA VAL A 162 10.85 -5.82 25.86
C VAL A 162 10.21 -6.33 24.57
N GLU A 163 10.95 -7.10 23.77
CA GLU A 163 10.43 -7.64 22.52
C GLU A 163 9.31 -8.68 22.77
N SER A 164 8.24 -8.58 21.99
CA SER A 164 7.18 -9.57 21.93
C SER A 164 7.43 -10.58 20.80
N THR A 165 6.58 -11.61 20.71
CA THR A 165 6.59 -12.57 19.60
C THR A 165 5.85 -12.06 18.35
N THR A 166 5.49 -10.78 18.32
CA THR A 166 4.82 -10.14 17.20
C THR A 166 5.82 -9.31 16.39
N ARG A 167 5.74 -9.38 15.06
CA ARG A 167 6.52 -8.52 14.17
C ARG A 167 5.67 -7.85 13.11
N PHE A 168 6.03 -6.63 12.75
CA PHE A 168 5.44 -5.89 11.64
C PHE A 168 6.38 -5.92 10.44
N VAL A 169 5.84 -6.30 9.28
CA VAL A 169 6.59 -6.35 8.02
C VAL A 169 5.95 -5.42 7.01
N ARG A 170 6.77 -4.55 6.40
CA ARG A 170 6.36 -3.68 5.30
C ARG A 170 6.85 -4.29 4.00
N LEU A 171 5.92 -4.76 3.18
CA LEU A 171 6.18 -5.54 1.98
C LEU A 171 5.65 -4.79 0.75
N LEU A 172 6.53 -4.50 -0.19
CA LEU A 172 6.15 -4.03 -1.52
C LEU A 172 5.91 -5.26 -2.40
N LEU A 173 4.65 -5.51 -2.77
CA LEU A 173 4.29 -6.68 -3.57
C LEU A 173 4.90 -6.63 -4.97
N LYS A 174 5.27 -7.81 -5.49
CA LYS A 174 5.64 -7.97 -6.89
C LYS A 174 4.41 -7.83 -7.78
N GLU A 175 4.66 -7.49 -9.04
CA GLU A 175 3.65 -7.46 -10.08
C GLU A 175 2.86 -8.78 -10.13
N GLY A 176 1.54 -8.71 -10.14
CA GLY A 176 0.64 -9.87 -10.17
C GLY A 176 0.51 -10.65 -8.85
N VAL A 177 1.17 -10.22 -7.77
CA VAL A 177 0.94 -10.77 -6.42
C VAL A 177 -0.07 -9.90 -5.70
N THR A 178 -1.18 -10.50 -5.32
CA THR A 178 -2.27 -9.88 -4.58
C THR A 178 -2.19 -10.26 -3.10
N THR A 179 -2.88 -9.52 -2.22
CA THR A 179 -2.83 -9.76 -0.77
C THR A 179 -3.36 -11.14 -0.36
N ASP A 180 -4.33 -11.68 -1.10
CA ASP A 180 -4.89 -13.03 -0.91
C ASP A 180 -3.89 -14.15 -1.21
N ARG A 181 -2.83 -13.86 -1.98
CA ARG A 181 -1.75 -14.81 -2.24
C ARG A 181 -0.72 -14.86 -1.12
N ILE A 182 -0.75 -13.90 -0.20
CA ILE A 182 0.16 -13.90 0.96
C ILE A 182 -0.37 -14.93 1.96
N PRO A 183 0.46 -15.88 2.42
CA PRO A 183 0.01 -16.93 3.30
C PRO A 183 -0.42 -16.36 4.65
N HIS A 184 -1.58 -16.80 5.14
CA HIS A 184 -2.01 -16.51 6.50
C HIS A 184 -1.11 -17.15 7.57
N GLN A 185 -0.37 -18.21 7.20
CA GLN A 185 0.58 -18.89 8.06
C GLN A 185 1.86 -19.22 7.29
N THR A 186 3.00 -18.71 7.75
CA THR A 186 4.30 -18.99 7.16
C THR A 186 5.05 -20.03 8.00
N ARG A 187 5.57 -21.08 7.36
CA ARG A 187 6.43 -22.08 8.02
C ARG A 187 7.88 -21.82 7.66
N TRP A 188 8.73 -21.71 8.67
CA TRP A 188 10.17 -21.55 8.51
C TRP A 188 10.80 -22.93 8.53
N VAL A 189 11.37 -23.38 7.41
CA VAL A 189 12.12 -24.64 7.36
C VAL A 189 13.59 -24.34 7.66
N ARG A 190 14.11 -24.87 8.78
CA ARG A 190 15.56 -24.93 9.01
C ARG A 190 16.10 -26.09 8.17
N LEU A 191 16.88 -25.79 7.13
CA LEU A 191 17.78 -26.79 6.55
C LEU A 191 18.96 -26.93 7.52
N GLN A 192 18.92 -27.94 8.38
CA GLN A 192 20.13 -28.38 9.07
C GLN A 192 20.99 -29.11 8.05
N VAL A 193 22.07 -28.50 7.60
CA VAL A 193 23.14 -29.23 6.93
C VAL A 193 23.92 -29.92 8.05
N ALA A 194 23.73 -31.23 8.19
CA ALA A 194 24.61 -32.05 9.01
C ALA A 194 25.97 -32.11 8.31
N SER A 195 26.98 -31.48 8.89
CA SER A 195 28.37 -31.74 8.52
C SER A 195 28.73 -33.09 9.12
N CYS A 196 29.01 -34.09 8.27
CA CYS A 196 29.69 -35.32 8.67
C CYS A 196 31.15 -35.05 8.99
#